data_AF-A0A1E7IH59-F1
#
_entry.id   AF-A0A1E7IH59-F1
#
_cell.length_a   1.000
_cell.length_b   1.000
_cell.length_c   1.000
_cell.angle_alpha   90.00
_cell.angle_beta   90.00
_cell.angle_gamma   90.00
#
_symmetry.space_group_name_H-M   'P 1'
#
loop_
_entity.id
_entity.type
_entity.pdbx_description
1 polymer ?
#
loop_
_entity_poly.entity_id
_entity_poly.type
_entity_poly.pdbx_seq_one_letter_code
_entity_poly.pdbx_strand_id
1 'polypeptide(L)'
;MVFILSGILDLLFCFVICTRRFVKPKMELDFGFWKSTMKVALPIGMLSIFGLIYTSIDTVMLSMMKGDAVVGWYNAAYNLVLGFKPIPHLFMNALFPLMAGYHASSTDLLKIVYEKSFKYLFIMGLPIAVGITLLADRFILLFYGQQFHHSIPALQILSWDVLLFFSYFCMAFVLVSLNKQNRMAAIAGCAALVNIVLNLVLIPSFSYVGAAIATIITETLLIALFFSIISKSFYKLPVGKILIKPSIASLIMGVVIYQFMEFNLILVIILAASLYCLVLYLTRAFSDDDLQLFKQILGR
;
A
#
# COMPACT_ATOMS: atom_id res chain seq x y z
N MET A 1 -15.33 19.38 0.60
CA MET A 1 -16.43 19.65 1.56
C MET A 1 -16.55 18.54 2.61
N VAL A 2 -16.65 17.26 2.20
CA VAL A 2 -16.78 16.10 3.12
C VAL A 2 -15.65 16.00 4.15
N PHE A 3 -14.38 16.17 3.75
CA PHE A 3 -13.22 16.15 4.66
C PHE A 3 -13.22 17.28 5.70
N ILE A 4 -13.74 18.45 5.34
CA ILE A 4 -13.82 19.60 6.26
C ILE A 4 -14.94 19.33 7.28
N LEU A 5 -16.09 18.82 6.80
CA LEU A 5 -17.20 18.41 7.65
C LEU A 5 -16.80 17.29 8.62
N SER A 6 -16.07 16.27 8.16
CA SER A 6 -15.58 15.20 9.03
C SER A 6 -14.59 15.72 10.07
N GLY A 7 -13.65 16.59 9.67
CA GLY A 7 -12.70 17.21 10.60
C GLY A 7 -13.37 18.07 11.67
N ILE A 8 -14.43 18.81 11.31
CA ILE A 8 -15.22 19.60 12.27
C ILE A 8 -15.97 18.68 13.23
N LEU A 9 -16.57 17.60 12.73
CA LEU A 9 -17.28 16.62 13.55
C LEU A 9 -16.34 15.92 14.54
N ASP A 10 -15.15 15.49 14.10
CA ASP A 10 -14.13 14.90 14.96
C ASP A 10 -13.66 15.88 16.05
N LEU A 11 -13.41 17.14 15.66
CA LEU A 11 -13.03 18.18 16.61
C LEU A 11 -14.10 18.40 17.68
N LEU A 12 -15.38 18.49 17.27
CA LEU A 12 -16.51 18.64 18.18
C LEU A 12 -16.65 17.43 19.10
N PHE A 13 -16.54 16.22 18.56
CA PHE A 13 -16.65 14.98 19.32
C PHE A 13 -15.54 14.86 20.38
N CYS A 14 -14.29 15.12 19.98
CA CYS A 14 -13.15 15.19 20.89
C CYS A 14 -13.32 16.28 21.95
N PHE A 15 -13.80 17.47 21.57
CA PHE A 15 -14.04 18.58 22.50
C PHE A 15 -15.12 18.25 23.53
N VAL A 16 -16.22 17.63 23.12
CA VAL A 16 -17.30 17.18 24.02
C VAL A 16 -16.80 16.09 24.98
N ILE A 17 -16.03 15.11 24.49
CA ILE A 17 -15.45 14.07 25.35
C ILE A 17 -14.48 14.69 26.35
N CYS A 18 -13.59 15.58 25.90
CA CYS A 18 -12.58 16.21 26.74
C CYS A 18 -13.22 17.04 27.85
N THR A 19 -14.22 17.86 27.51
CA THR A 19 -14.96 18.71 28.45
C THR A 19 -15.83 17.93 29.42
N ARG A 20 -16.37 16.76 29.03
CA ARG A 20 -17.22 15.93 29.90
C ARG A 20 -16.46 14.93 30.77
N ARG A 21 -15.32 14.39 30.31
CA ARG A 21 -14.61 13.30 31.01
C ARG A 21 -13.28 13.68 31.65
N PHE A 22 -12.64 14.76 31.23
CA PHE A 22 -11.30 15.10 31.70
C PHE A 22 -11.27 16.48 32.36
N VAL A 23 -10.99 17.54 31.60
CA VAL A 23 -10.79 18.90 32.13
C VAL A 23 -11.41 19.89 31.16
N LYS A 24 -12.05 20.95 31.68
CA LYS A 24 -12.50 22.06 30.83
C LYS A 24 -11.27 22.77 30.24
N PRO A 25 -11.08 22.80 28.91
CA PRO A 25 -9.96 23.48 28.30
C PRO A 25 -10.01 24.96 28.67
N LYS A 26 -8.99 25.44 29.38
CA LYS A 26 -8.74 26.87 29.56
C LYS A 26 -7.80 27.34 28.46
N MET A 27 -8.14 28.43 27.78
CA MET A 27 -7.24 29.05 26.83
C MET A 27 -6.14 29.80 27.59
N GLU A 28 -4.98 29.18 27.71
CA GLU A 28 -3.77 29.79 28.27
C GLU A 28 -2.68 29.77 27.20
N LEU A 29 -2.16 30.95 26.84
CA LEU A 29 -1.08 31.10 25.87
C LEU A 29 0.28 31.02 26.60
N ASP A 30 0.80 29.81 26.73
CA ASP A 30 2.14 29.57 27.29
C ASP A 30 3.18 29.43 26.17
N PHE A 31 3.91 30.51 25.90
CA PHE A 31 4.99 30.55 24.90
C PHE A 31 6.14 29.58 25.22
N GLY A 32 6.38 29.25 26.49
CA GLY A 32 7.38 28.27 26.90
C GLY A 32 6.97 26.85 26.51
N PHE A 33 5.71 26.50 26.79
CA PHE A 33 5.09 25.24 26.35
C PHE A 33 5.01 25.13 24.83
N TRP A 34 4.67 26.21 24.13
CA TRP A 34 4.65 26.23 22.66
C TRP A 34 6.04 25.96 22.08
N LYS A 35 7.09 26.59 22.64
CA LYS A 35 8.46 26.40 22.17
C LYS A 35 8.96 24.97 22.40
N SER A 36 8.65 24.36 23.54
CA SER A 36 9.03 22.97 23.82
C SER A 36 8.24 21.98 22.95
N THR A 37 6.94 22.19 22.81
CA THR A 37 6.05 21.38 21.97
C THR A 37 6.44 21.47 20.50
N MET A 38 6.77 22.67 20.00
CA MET A 38 7.20 22.84 18.62
C MET A 38 8.51 22.11 18.30
N LYS A 39 9.45 22.02 19.23
CA LYS A 39 10.67 21.23 19.02
C LYS A 39 10.39 19.73 18.82
N VAL A 40 9.33 19.21 19.44
CA VAL A 40 8.88 17.82 19.28
C VAL A 40 7.99 17.64 18.06
N ALA A 41 7.10 18.61 17.80
CA ALA A 41 6.16 18.57 16.69
C ALA A 41 6.83 18.82 15.33
N LEU A 42 7.90 19.62 15.27
CA LEU A 42 8.56 19.96 14.01
C LEU A 42 9.16 18.74 13.29
N PRO A 43 9.90 17.81 13.93
CA PRO A 43 10.34 16.56 13.29
C PRO A 43 9.18 15.69 12.79
N ILE A 44 8.09 15.61 13.54
CA ILE A 44 6.90 14.83 13.17
C ILE A 44 6.20 15.48 11.97
N GLY A 45 6.04 16.81 11.99
CA GLY A 45 5.49 17.57 10.88
C GLY A 45 6.36 17.47 9.63
N MET A 46 7.68 17.49 9.77
CA MET A 46 8.61 17.28 8.66
C MET A 46 8.46 15.88 8.05
N LEU A 47 8.27 14.83 8.87
CA LEU A 47 8.00 13.48 8.36
C LEU A 47 6.70 13.43 7.54
N SER A 48 5.64 14.10 8.01
CA SER A 48 4.37 14.20 7.28
C SER A 48 4.50 15.00 5.97
N ILE A 49 5.26 16.10 5.97
CA ILE A 49 5.53 16.89 4.76
C ILE A 49 6.34 16.06 3.76
N PHE A 50 7.39 15.35 4.20
CA PHE A 50 8.16 14.48 3.31
C PHE A 50 7.33 13.32 2.77
N GLY A 51 6.42 12.74 3.58
CA GLY A 51 5.46 11.75 3.11
C GLY A 51 4.50 12.32 2.05
N LEU A 52 4.01 13.54 2.25
CA LEU A 52 3.15 14.22 1.29
C LEU A 52 3.90 14.52 -0.01
N ILE A 53 5.13 15.00 0.08
CA ILE A 53 6.02 15.21 -1.06
C ILE A 53 6.22 13.88 -1.78
N TYR A 54 6.65 12.81 -1.11
CA TYR A 54 6.83 11.49 -1.74
C TYR A 54 5.58 11.01 -2.51
N THR A 55 4.40 11.22 -1.93
CA THR A 55 3.15 10.74 -2.53
C THR A 55 2.65 11.66 -3.67
N SER A 56 3.04 12.94 -3.66
CA SER A 56 2.52 13.95 -4.58
C SER A 56 3.56 14.46 -5.58
N ILE A 57 4.83 14.07 -5.45
CA ILE A 57 5.92 14.63 -6.25
C ILE A 57 5.75 14.29 -7.72
N ASP A 58 5.30 13.07 -8.04
CA ASP A 58 4.96 12.65 -9.41
C ASP A 58 3.95 13.65 -10.03
N THR A 59 2.87 13.93 -9.31
CA THR A 59 1.79 14.84 -9.73
C THR A 59 2.27 16.28 -9.88
N VAL A 60 3.09 16.76 -8.93
CA VAL A 60 3.67 18.11 -8.97
C VAL A 60 4.60 18.25 -10.18
N MET A 61 5.49 17.28 -10.39
CA MET A 61 6.41 17.30 -11.53
C MET A 61 5.68 17.19 -12.87
N LEU A 62 4.65 16.34 -12.96
CA LEU A 62 3.81 16.27 -14.15
C LEU A 62 3.09 17.60 -14.43
N SER A 63 2.56 18.27 -13.40
CA SER A 63 1.92 19.58 -13.55
C SER A 63 2.91 20.61 -14.10
N MET A 64 4.12 20.67 -13.54
CA MET A 64 5.17 21.60 -13.97
C MET A 64 5.71 21.32 -15.37
N MET A 65 5.72 20.06 -15.82
CA MET A 65 6.42 19.66 -17.05
C MET A 65 5.49 19.37 -18.24
N LYS A 66 4.23 18.98 -17.98
CA LYS A 66 3.30 18.47 -19.02
C LYS A 66 1.90 19.07 -18.95
N GLY A 67 1.54 19.76 -17.86
CA GLY A 67 0.27 20.46 -17.70
C GLY A 67 -0.88 19.62 -17.13
N ASP A 68 -2.01 20.29 -16.85
CA ASP A 68 -3.07 19.76 -15.99
C ASP A 68 -3.86 18.58 -16.57
N ALA A 69 -4.02 18.52 -17.91
CA ALA A 69 -4.71 17.40 -18.55
C ALA A 69 -3.98 16.07 -18.31
N VAL A 70 -2.65 16.08 -18.44
CA VAL A 70 -1.78 14.92 -18.18
C VAL A 70 -1.84 14.52 -16.71
N VAL A 71 -1.87 15.50 -15.81
CA VAL A 71 -2.05 15.27 -14.37
C VAL A 71 -3.39 14.59 -14.09
N GLY A 72 -4.46 15.02 -14.76
CA GLY A 72 -5.77 14.38 -14.68
C GLY A 72 -5.72 12.91 -15.08
N TRP A 73 -5.04 12.58 -16.19
CA TRP A 73 -4.91 11.19 -16.65
C TRP A 73 -4.12 10.33 -15.66
N TYR A 74 -3.00 10.83 -15.13
CA TYR A 74 -2.20 10.11 -14.13
C TYR A 74 -3.00 9.87 -12.85
N ASN A 75 -3.64 10.91 -12.31
CA ASN A 75 -4.37 10.82 -11.06
C ASN A 75 -5.60 9.90 -11.17
N ALA A 76 -6.27 9.84 -12.33
CA ALA A 76 -7.37 8.90 -12.53
C ALA A 76 -6.92 7.43 -12.38
N ALA A 77 -5.75 7.08 -12.93
CA ALA A 77 -5.16 5.77 -12.74
C ALA A 77 -4.68 5.55 -11.28
N TYR A 78 -3.94 6.51 -10.73
CA TYR A 78 -3.36 6.41 -9.39
C TYR A 78 -4.43 6.28 -8.30
N ASN A 79 -5.55 7.01 -8.40
CA ASN A 79 -6.65 6.94 -7.43
C ASN A 79 -7.31 5.55 -7.34
N LEU A 80 -7.42 4.84 -8.47
CA LEU A 80 -7.93 3.46 -8.47
C LEU A 80 -7.01 2.52 -7.69
N VAL A 81 -5.69 2.70 -7.83
CA VAL A 81 -4.67 1.94 -7.10
C VAL A 81 -4.68 2.29 -5.60
N LEU A 82 -4.79 3.58 -5.27
CA LEU A 82 -4.89 4.05 -3.89
C LEU A 82 -6.05 3.41 -3.12
N GLY A 83 -7.17 3.11 -3.80
CA GLY A 83 -8.33 2.45 -3.21
C GLY A 83 -8.01 1.10 -2.54
N PHE A 84 -6.92 0.44 -2.91
CA PHE A 84 -6.51 -0.85 -2.32
C PHE A 84 -5.54 -0.73 -1.15
N LYS A 85 -4.89 0.42 -0.94
CA LYS A 85 -3.95 0.63 0.16
C LYS A 85 -4.55 0.42 1.56
N PRO A 86 -5.85 0.69 1.84
CA PRO A 86 -6.44 0.39 3.15
C PRO A 86 -6.37 -1.09 3.56
N ILE A 87 -6.33 -2.04 2.62
CA ILE A 87 -6.33 -3.48 2.91
C ILE A 87 -5.11 -3.90 3.77
N PRO A 88 -3.85 -3.68 3.33
CA PRO A 88 -2.67 -4.01 4.12
C PRO A 88 -2.57 -3.18 5.40
N HIS A 89 -3.07 -1.93 5.40
CA HIS A 89 -3.15 -1.11 6.61
C HIS A 89 -3.99 -1.77 7.70
N LEU A 90 -5.21 -2.18 7.37
CA LEU A 90 -6.11 -2.85 8.33
C LEU A 90 -5.50 -4.16 8.82
N PHE A 91 -4.96 -4.95 7.89
CA PHE A 91 -4.35 -6.24 8.19
C PHE A 91 -3.14 -6.10 9.14
N MET A 92 -2.20 -5.20 8.83
CA MET A 92 -1.00 -5.00 9.64
C MET A 92 -1.27 -4.28 10.96
N ASN A 93 -2.21 -3.34 11.02
CA ASN A 93 -2.57 -2.67 12.27
C ASN A 93 -3.14 -3.65 13.30
N ALA A 94 -3.88 -4.67 12.86
CA ALA A 94 -4.37 -5.73 13.74
C ALA A 94 -3.23 -6.62 14.27
N LEU A 95 -2.18 -6.85 13.46
CA LEU A 95 -1.06 -7.71 13.82
C LEU A 95 0.09 -6.99 14.53
N PHE A 96 0.16 -5.66 14.45
CA PHE A 96 1.27 -4.89 15.00
C PHE A 96 1.47 -5.07 16.50
N PRO A 97 0.43 -5.08 17.36
CA PRO A 97 0.62 -5.32 18.79
C PRO A 97 1.27 -6.68 19.08
N LEU A 98 0.92 -7.72 18.29
CA LEU A 98 1.52 -9.04 18.40
C LEU A 98 3.01 -8.99 18.00
N MET A 99 3.32 -8.35 16.87
CA MET A 99 4.71 -8.19 16.40
C MET A 99 5.58 -7.43 17.41
N ALA A 100 5.07 -6.34 17.97
CA ALA A 100 5.78 -5.54 18.96
C ALA A 100 6.02 -6.31 20.27
N GLY A 101 5.02 -7.09 20.73
CA GLY A 101 5.15 -7.94 21.93
C GLY A 101 6.14 -9.10 21.75
N TYR A 102 6.22 -9.68 20.54
CA TYR A 102 7.10 -10.82 20.27
C TYR A 102 8.57 -10.47 20.17
N HIS A 103 8.93 -9.22 19.85
CA HIS A 103 10.34 -8.82 19.82
C HIS A 103 11.06 -9.06 21.15
N ALA A 104 10.38 -8.84 22.28
CA ALA A 104 10.94 -9.00 23.62
C ALA A 104 10.77 -10.44 24.19
N SER A 105 9.84 -11.23 23.65
CA SER A 105 9.39 -12.49 24.27
C SER A 105 9.69 -13.76 23.45
N SER A 106 9.66 -13.70 22.11
CA SER A 106 9.98 -14.85 21.25
C SER A 106 10.26 -14.43 19.81
N THR A 107 11.52 -14.54 19.39
CA THR A 107 11.95 -14.22 18.02
C THR A 107 11.35 -15.16 16.98
N ASP A 108 11.04 -16.41 17.34
CA ASP A 108 10.47 -17.39 16.41
C ASP A 108 9.00 -17.11 16.10
N LEU A 109 8.21 -16.66 17.08
CA LEU A 109 6.84 -16.21 16.82
C LEU A 109 6.83 -15.01 15.86
N LEU A 110 7.76 -14.06 16.03
CA LEU A 110 7.87 -12.92 15.11
C LEU A 110 8.21 -13.37 13.67
N LYS A 111 9.05 -14.40 13.49
CA LYS A 111 9.33 -14.99 12.16
C LYS A 111 8.06 -15.57 11.53
N ILE A 112 7.28 -16.33 12.31
CA ILE A 112 6.02 -16.93 11.85
C ILE A 112 5.03 -15.85 11.42
N VAL A 113 4.83 -14.81 12.25
CA VAL A 113 3.91 -13.71 11.91
C VAL A 113 4.41 -12.98 10.67
N TYR A 114 5.72 -12.72 10.53
CA TYR A 114 6.29 -12.09 9.34
C TYR A 114 6.03 -12.93 8.07
N GLU A 115 6.33 -14.23 8.11
CA GLU A 115 6.13 -15.13 6.97
C GLU A 115 4.65 -15.23 6.56
N LYS A 116 3.75 -15.42 7.53
CA LYS A 116 2.31 -15.49 7.26
C LYS A 116 1.76 -14.17 6.73
N SER A 117 2.19 -13.04 7.31
CA SER A 117 1.77 -11.71 6.85
C SER A 117 2.20 -11.45 5.41
N PHE A 118 3.48 -11.70 5.09
CA PHE A 118 3.99 -11.55 3.74
C PHE A 118 3.24 -12.48 2.76
N LYS A 119 3.01 -13.75 3.13
CA LYS A 119 2.26 -14.71 2.31
C LYS A 119 0.84 -14.21 2.01
N TYR A 120 0.10 -13.77 3.01
CA TYR A 120 -1.30 -13.36 2.82
C TYR A 120 -1.42 -12.05 2.06
N LEU A 121 -0.56 -11.07 2.33
CA LEU A 121 -0.53 -9.84 1.57
C LEU A 121 -0.15 -10.11 0.11
N PHE A 122 0.77 -11.02 -0.16
CA PHE A 122 1.08 -11.42 -1.54
C PHE A 122 -0.10 -12.15 -2.23
N ILE A 123 -0.76 -13.07 -1.52
CA ILE A 123 -1.97 -13.77 -1.99
C ILE A 123 -3.09 -12.77 -2.35
N MET A 124 -3.21 -11.67 -1.63
CA MET A 124 -4.22 -10.64 -1.93
C MET A 124 -3.75 -9.68 -3.03
N GLY A 125 -2.53 -9.18 -2.96
CA GLY A 125 -2.03 -8.12 -3.85
C GLY A 125 -1.81 -8.59 -5.29
N LEU A 126 -1.31 -9.81 -5.50
CA LEU A 126 -0.98 -10.32 -6.82
C LEU A 126 -2.19 -10.45 -7.77
N PRO A 127 -3.30 -11.12 -7.39
CA PRO A 127 -4.47 -11.20 -8.26
C PRO A 127 -5.10 -9.82 -8.52
N ILE A 128 -5.04 -8.90 -7.55
CA ILE A 128 -5.52 -7.52 -7.74
C ILE A 128 -4.70 -6.82 -8.83
N ALA A 129 -3.36 -6.87 -8.75
CA ALA A 129 -2.48 -6.28 -9.75
C ALA A 129 -2.74 -6.86 -11.16
N VAL A 130 -2.82 -8.20 -11.27
CA VAL A 130 -3.09 -8.89 -12.54
C VAL A 130 -4.47 -8.53 -13.09
N GLY A 131 -5.51 -8.57 -12.25
CA GLY A 131 -6.88 -8.26 -12.66
C GLY A 131 -7.04 -6.82 -13.13
N ILE A 132 -6.45 -5.85 -12.41
CA ILE A 132 -6.47 -4.44 -12.81
C ILE A 132 -5.66 -4.24 -14.10
N THR A 133 -4.49 -4.87 -14.26
CA THR A 133 -3.70 -4.76 -15.49
C THR A 133 -4.52 -5.18 -16.72
N LEU A 134 -5.17 -6.34 -16.64
CA LEU A 134 -5.90 -6.93 -17.77
C LEU A 134 -7.23 -6.23 -18.06
N LEU A 135 -7.86 -5.63 -17.05
CA LEU A 135 -9.16 -4.96 -17.15
C LEU A 135 -9.04 -3.43 -17.03
N ALA A 136 -7.83 -2.87 -17.24
CA ALA A 136 -7.54 -1.46 -17.02
C ALA A 136 -8.42 -0.53 -17.86
N ASP A 137 -8.62 -0.88 -19.13
CA ASP A 137 -9.53 -0.19 -20.05
C ASP A 137 -10.95 -0.12 -19.48
N ARG A 138 -11.48 -1.26 -19.02
CA ARG A 138 -12.83 -1.35 -18.48
C ARG A 138 -13.00 -0.58 -17.19
N PHE A 139 -12.02 -0.63 -16.29
CA PHE A 139 -12.07 0.14 -15.06
C PHE A 139 -12.01 1.65 -15.33
N ILE A 140 -11.11 2.11 -16.19
CA ILE A 140 -11.03 3.53 -16.55
C ILE A 140 -12.33 4.01 -17.19
N LEU A 141 -12.84 3.27 -18.17
CA LEU A 141 -14.07 3.65 -18.87
C LEU A 141 -15.31 3.61 -17.96
N LEU A 142 -15.38 2.67 -17.02
CA LEU A 142 -16.47 2.56 -16.06
C LEU A 142 -16.50 3.73 -15.06
N PHE A 143 -15.35 4.07 -14.47
CA PHE A 143 -15.29 5.07 -13.40
C PHE A 143 -15.12 6.50 -13.90
N TYR A 144 -14.43 6.68 -15.03
CA TYR A 144 -14.02 8.01 -15.52
C TYR A 144 -14.54 8.33 -16.92
N GLY A 145 -14.94 7.32 -17.71
CA GLY A 145 -15.47 7.50 -19.07
C GLY A 145 -14.39 7.67 -20.15
N GLN A 146 -14.83 7.78 -21.40
CA GLN A 146 -13.97 7.76 -22.59
C GLN A 146 -12.89 8.85 -22.62
N GLN A 147 -13.17 10.01 -22.02
CA GLN A 147 -12.24 11.14 -21.94
C GLN A 147 -10.95 10.84 -21.15
N PHE A 148 -10.94 9.78 -20.32
CA PHE A 148 -9.78 9.31 -19.58
C PHE A 148 -9.09 8.10 -20.21
N HIS A 149 -9.38 7.75 -21.47
CA HIS A 149 -8.75 6.62 -22.16
C HIS A 149 -7.20 6.65 -22.10
N HIS A 150 -6.58 7.83 -22.09
CA HIS A 150 -5.13 7.96 -21.92
C HIS A 150 -4.61 7.50 -20.55
N SER A 151 -5.46 7.34 -19.53
CA SER A 151 -5.07 6.78 -18.23
C SER A 151 -4.80 5.28 -18.26
N ILE A 152 -5.23 4.56 -19.29
CA ILE A 152 -5.16 3.08 -19.34
C ILE A 152 -3.72 2.57 -19.18
N PRO A 153 -2.71 3.05 -19.94
CA PRO A 153 -1.33 2.58 -19.78
C PRO A 153 -0.77 2.87 -18.38
N ALA A 154 -1.14 4.02 -17.80
CA ALA A 154 -0.73 4.37 -16.44
C ALA A 154 -1.31 3.40 -15.41
N LEU A 155 -2.60 3.03 -15.54
CA LEU A 155 -3.25 2.08 -14.65
C LEU A 155 -2.65 0.68 -14.80
N GLN A 156 -2.35 0.25 -16.02
CA GLN A 156 -1.69 -1.04 -16.26
C GLN A 156 -0.36 -1.14 -15.51
N ILE A 157 0.45 -0.09 -15.55
CA ILE A 157 1.74 -0.04 -14.87
C ILE A 157 1.56 0.10 -13.35
N LEU A 158 0.79 1.10 -12.91
CA LEU A 158 0.58 1.40 -11.48
C LEU A 158 -0.17 0.30 -10.74
N SER A 159 -0.92 -0.57 -11.42
CA SER A 159 -1.57 -1.71 -10.76
C SER A 159 -0.58 -2.62 -10.02
N TRP A 160 0.66 -2.69 -10.49
CA TRP A 160 1.73 -3.45 -9.83
C TRP A 160 2.20 -2.79 -8.53
N ASP A 161 1.99 -1.47 -8.33
CA ASP A 161 2.22 -0.80 -7.05
C ASP A 161 1.41 -1.46 -5.94
N VAL A 162 0.19 -1.96 -6.23
CA VAL A 162 -0.62 -2.69 -5.24
C VAL A 162 0.17 -3.89 -4.68
N LEU A 163 0.70 -4.73 -5.55
CA LEU A 163 1.49 -5.89 -5.14
C LEU A 163 2.75 -5.49 -4.38
N LEU A 164 3.45 -4.48 -4.90
CA LEU A 164 4.71 -4.03 -4.33
C LEU A 164 4.50 -3.44 -2.93
N PHE A 165 3.53 -2.53 -2.80
CA PHE A 165 3.07 -1.95 -1.54
C PHE A 165 2.73 -3.03 -0.52
N PHE A 166 1.87 -3.97 -0.88
CA PHE A 166 1.46 -5.06 0.01
C PHE A 166 2.66 -5.87 0.51
N SER A 167 3.68 -6.04 -0.33
CA SER A 167 4.88 -6.82 -0.02
C SER A 167 5.84 -6.12 0.94
N TYR A 168 6.18 -4.84 0.73
CA TYR A 168 7.07 -4.16 1.69
C TYR A 168 6.34 -3.59 2.91
N PHE A 169 5.01 -3.44 2.87
CA PHE A 169 4.27 -2.87 4.00
C PHE A 169 4.41 -3.73 5.26
N CYS A 170 4.34 -5.06 5.15
CA CYS A 170 4.64 -5.93 6.30
C CYS A 170 6.10 -5.84 6.75
N MET A 171 7.05 -5.66 5.80
CA MET A 171 8.47 -5.51 6.10
C MET A 171 8.75 -4.25 6.92
N ALA A 172 8.05 -3.16 6.61
CA ALA A 172 8.13 -1.92 7.37
C ALA A 172 7.72 -2.14 8.84
N PHE A 173 6.59 -2.83 9.08
CA PHE A 173 6.13 -3.16 10.44
C PHE A 173 7.12 -4.04 11.21
N VAL A 174 7.78 -4.99 10.53
CA VAL A 174 8.86 -5.79 11.12
C VAL A 174 10.05 -4.93 11.52
N LEU A 175 10.49 -3.98 10.68
CA LEU A 175 11.58 -3.08 11.06
C LEU A 175 11.20 -2.18 12.25
N VAL A 176 9.96 -1.72 12.33
CA VAL A 176 9.45 -0.96 13.47
C VAL A 176 9.47 -1.83 14.74
N SER A 177 8.98 -3.07 14.68
CA SER A 177 9.01 -3.97 15.84
C SER A 177 10.42 -4.32 16.30
N LEU A 178 11.41 -4.26 15.40
CA LEU A 178 12.83 -4.47 15.71
C LEU A 178 13.56 -3.19 16.15
N ASN A 179 12.86 -2.07 16.38
CA ASN A 179 13.44 -0.77 16.72
C ASN A 179 14.45 -0.24 15.68
N LYS A 180 14.18 -0.47 14.38
CA LYS A 180 15.03 -0.05 13.25
C LYS A 180 14.40 1.07 12.42
N GLN A 181 13.63 1.97 13.05
CA GLN A 181 12.95 3.08 12.37
C GLN A 181 13.94 3.99 11.60
N ASN A 182 15.16 4.17 12.11
CA ASN A 182 16.20 4.93 11.42
C ASN A 182 16.60 4.31 10.07
N ARG A 183 16.61 2.97 9.96
CA ARG A 183 16.87 2.28 8.69
C ARG A 183 15.70 2.45 7.73
N MET A 184 14.47 2.38 8.24
CA MET A 184 13.27 2.65 7.45
C MET A 184 13.27 4.08 6.89
N ALA A 185 13.63 5.08 7.69
CA ALA A 185 13.75 6.46 7.24
C ALA A 185 14.84 6.63 6.17
N ALA A 186 16.00 5.96 6.32
CA ALA A 186 17.05 5.99 5.31
C ALA A 186 16.62 5.34 3.99
N ILE A 187 15.90 4.22 4.04
CA ILE A 187 15.32 3.55 2.86
C ILE A 187 14.34 4.49 2.16
N ALA A 188 13.41 5.11 2.90
CA ALA A 188 12.42 6.03 2.36
C ALA A 188 13.08 7.27 1.73
N GLY A 189 14.11 7.85 2.36
CA GLY A 189 14.87 8.95 1.80
C GLY A 189 15.59 8.58 0.50
N CYS A 190 16.22 7.40 0.46
CA CYS A 190 16.84 6.88 -0.76
C CYS A 190 15.82 6.68 -1.88
N ALA A 191 14.68 6.08 -1.59
CA ALA A 191 13.60 5.88 -2.55
C ALA A 191 13.02 7.19 -3.07
N ALA A 192 12.79 8.18 -2.20
CA ALA A 192 12.32 9.51 -2.59
C ALA A 192 13.29 10.20 -3.55
N LEU A 193 14.60 10.15 -3.27
CA LEU A 193 15.63 10.69 -4.17
C LEU A 193 15.64 9.98 -5.52
N VAL A 194 15.59 8.65 -5.52
CA VAL A 194 15.54 7.85 -6.76
C VAL A 194 14.28 8.17 -7.56
N ASN A 195 13.12 8.28 -6.91
CA ASN A 195 11.87 8.65 -7.55
C ASN A 195 11.95 10.03 -8.23
N ILE A 196 12.45 11.05 -7.51
CA ILE A 196 12.65 12.40 -8.08
C ILE A 196 13.56 12.34 -9.32
N VAL A 197 14.70 11.65 -9.22
CA VAL A 197 15.65 11.53 -10.33
C VAL A 197 15.01 10.80 -11.51
N LEU A 198 14.33 9.68 -11.27
CA LEU A 198 13.66 8.93 -12.32
C LEU A 198 12.54 9.75 -12.98
N ASN A 199 11.77 10.50 -12.20
CA ASN A 199 10.75 11.40 -12.75
C ASN A 199 11.37 12.50 -13.61
N LEU A 200 12.47 13.12 -13.16
CA LEU A 200 13.17 14.15 -13.94
C LEU A 200 13.65 13.61 -15.29
N VAL A 201 14.04 12.33 -15.35
CA VAL A 201 14.55 11.68 -16.56
C VAL A 201 13.43 11.12 -17.45
N LEU A 202 12.40 10.51 -16.86
CA LEU A 202 11.38 9.74 -17.59
C LEU A 202 10.17 10.60 -18.00
N ILE A 203 9.75 11.58 -17.19
CA ILE A 203 8.60 12.45 -17.53
C ILE A 203 8.81 13.25 -18.83
N PRO A 204 10.00 13.82 -19.14
CA PRO A 204 10.20 14.54 -20.40
C PRO A 204 9.87 13.71 -21.64
N SER A 205 10.30 12.44 -21.66
CA SER A 205 10.16 11.56 -22.83
C SER A 205 8.87 10.74 -22.83
N PHE A 206 8.38 10.33 -21.65
CA PHE A 206 7.27 9.39 -21.51
C PHE A 206 6.04 9.97 -20.78
N SER A 207 6.08 11.25 -20.38
CA SER A 207 4.96 11.93 -19.71
C SER A 207 4.46 11.15 -18.47
N TYR A 208 3.14 11.03 -18.30
CA TYR A 208 2.51 10.29 -17.20
C TYR A 208 2.85 8.79 -17.16
N VAL A 209 3.18 8.18 -18.31
CA VAL A 209 3.67 6.79 -18.37
C VAL A 209 5.06 6.71 -17.74
N GLY A 210 5.89 7.73 -17.99
CA GLY A 210 7.22 7.87 -17.36
C GLY A 210 7.13 7.97 -15.84
N ALA A 211 6.17 8.75 -15.33
CA ALA A 211 5.91 8.83 -13.89
C ALA A 211 5.49 7.47 -13.33
N ALA A 212 4.55 6.77 -13.96
CA ALA A 212 4.14 5.43 -13.53
C ALA A 212 5.30 4.42 -13.48
N ILE A 213 6.19 4.45 -14.48
CA ILE A 213 7.40 3.61 -14.51
C ILE A 213 8.36 4.00 -13.36
N ALA A 214 8.58 5.30 -13.14
CA ALA A 214 9.42 5.80 -12.05
C ALA A 214 8.91 5.29 -10.68
N THR A 215 7.60 5.32 -10.46
CA THR A 215 6.96 4.76 -9.27
C THR A 215 7.27 3.28 -9.11
N ILE A 216 7.01 2.44 -10.13
CA ILE A 216 7.25 0.99 -10.04
C ILE A 216 8.73 0.65 -9.81
N ILE A 217 9.67 1.35 -10.44
CA ILE A 217 11.10 1.15 -10.19
C ILE A 217 11.45 1.51 -8.74
N THR A 218 10.92 2.61 -8.23
CA THR A 218 11.13 3.06 -6.84
C THR A 218 10.58 2.06 -5.84
N GLU A 219 9.36 1.57 -6.06
CA GLU A 219 8.69 0.62 -5.17
C GLU A 219 9.39 -0.76 -5.20
N THR A 220 9.94 -1.14 -6.35
CA THR A 220 10.80 -2.34 -6.48
C THR A 220 12.09 -2.17 -5.68
N LEU A 221 12.72 -0.99 -5.74
CA LEU A 221 13.90 -0.67 -4.93
C LEU A 221 13.57 -0.72 -3.43
N LEU A 222 12.42 -0.18 -3.01
CA LEU A 222 11.96 -0.26 -1.62
C LEU A 222 11.92 -1.69 -1.12
N ILE A 223 11.22 -2.59 -1.82
CA ILE A 223 11.16 -4.01 -1.45
C ILE A 223 12.55 -4.62 -1.38
N ALA A 224 13.42 -4.36 -2.36
CA ALA A 224 14.77 -4.91 -2.39
C ALA A 224 15.59 -4.46 -1.17
N LEU A 225 15.52 -3.18 -0.80
CA LEU A 225 16.21 -2.62 0.36
C LEU A 225 15.66 -3.16 1.69
N PHE A 226 14.33 -3.18 1.86
CA PHE A 226 13.68 -3.77 3.03
C PHE A 226 14.06 -5.24 3.18
N PHE A 227 13.94 -6.03 2.11
CA PHE A 227 14.29 -7.45 2.10
C PHE A 227 15.76 -7.68 2.44
N SER A 228 16.68 -6.89 1.85
CA SER A 228 18.12 -6.98 2.12
C SER A 228 18.45 -6.70 3.60
N ILE A 229 17.84 -5.66 4.19
CA ILE A 229 18.08 -5.31 5.60
C ILE A 229 17.49 -6.37 6.54
N ILE A 230 16.26 -6.82 6.30
CA ILE A 230 15.59 -7.80 7.18
C ILE A 230 16.27 -9.17 7.07
N SER A 231 16.62 -9.61 5.86
CA SER A 231 17.29 -10.90 5.66
C SER A 231 18.67 -10.98 6.32
N LYS A 232 19.43 -9.88 6.33
CA LYS A 232 20.73 -9.81 7.00
C LYS A 232 20.63 -9.69 8.52
N SER A 233 19.57 -9.08 9.01
CA SER A 233 19.52 -8.62 10.41
C SER A 233 18.46 -9.25 11.28
N PHE A 234 17.61 -10.12 10.71
CA PHE A 234 16.57 -10.83 11.44
C PHE A 234 16.25 -12.21 10.84
N TYR A 235 15.58 -12.24 9.68
CA TYR A 235 15.09 -13.48 9.07
C TYR A 235 14.95 -13.35 7.56
N LYS A 236 15.52 -14.32 6.83
CA LYS A 236 15.40 -14.41 5.38
C LYS A 236 14.16 -15.21 5.02
N LEU A 237 13.16 -14.56 4.43
CA LEU A 237 11.95 -15.25 3.98
C LEU A 237 12.28 -16.31 2.91
N PRO A 238 11.62 -17.48 2.94
CA PRO A 238 11.67 -18.46 1.86
C PRO A 238 10.80 -18.03 0.67
N VAL A 239 11.12 -16.87 0.07
CA VAL A 239 10.29 -16.18 -0.94
C VAL A 239 9.82 -17.13 -2.04
N GLY A 240 10.72 -17.93 -2.63
CA GLY A 240 10.35 -18.87 -3.69
C GLY A 240 9.21 -19.83 -3.30
N LYS A 241 9.23 -20.39 -2.09
CA LYS A 241 8.17 -21.30 -1.62
C LYS A 241 6.84 -20.57 -1.42
N ILE A 242 6.90 -19.30 -1.00
CA ILE A 242 5.72 -18.47 -0.73
C ILE A 242 5.06 -18.02 -2.04
N LEU A 243 5.85 -17.62 -3.04
CA LEU A 243 5.33 -16.97 -4.24
C LEU A 243 4.79 -17.96 -5.28
N ILE A 244 5.32 -19.20 -5.36
CA ILE A 244 4.98 -20.13 -6.45
C ILE A 244 3.47 -20.40 -6.55
N LYS A 245 2.80 -20.74 -5.44
CA LYS A 245 1.38 -21.12 -5.48
C LYS A 245 0.47 -19.94 -5.85
N PRO A 246 0.60 -18.75 -5.23
CA PRO A 246 -0.19 -17.58 -5.65
C PRO A 246 0.11 -17.12 -7.07
N SER A 247 1.36 -17.27 -7.54
CA SER A 247 1.73 -16.97 -8.93
C SER A 247 1.06 -17.90 -9.93
N ILE A 248 1.04 -19.21 -9.69
CA ILE A 248 0.32 -20.17 -10.53
C ILE A 248 -1.19 -19.85 -10.55
N ALA A 249 -1.77 -19.60 -9.38
CA ALA A 249 -3.20 -19.25 -9.27
C ALA A 249 -3.52 -17.96 -10.02
N SER A 250 -2.69 -16.92 -9.89
CA SER A 250 -2.87 -15.64 -10.58
C SER A 250 -2.66 -15.74 -12.08
N LEU A 251 -1.75 -16.62 -12.53
CA LEU A 251 -1.52 -16.88 -13.96
C LEU A 251 -2.75 -17.55 -14.58
N ILE A 252 -3.28 -18.60 -13.96
CA ILE A 252 -4.49 -19.29 -14.42
C ILE A 252 -5.69 -18.32 -14.43
N MET A 253 -5.84 -17.53 -13.37
CA MET A 253 -6.84 -16.48 -13.30
C MET A 253 -6.68 -15.46 -14.44
N GLY A 254 -5.46 -15.00 -14.71
CA GLY A 254 -5.17 -14.05 -15.78
C GLY A 254 -5.52 -14.58 -17.17
N VAL A 255 -5.25 -15.86 -17.45
CA VAL A 255 -5.66 -16.51 -18.71
C VAL A 255 -7.18 -16.51 -18.87
N VAL A 256 -7.93 -16.79 -17.80
CA VAL A 256 -9.40 -16.75 -17.83
C VAL A 256 -9.91 -15.32 -18.01
N ILE A 257 -9.34 -14.33 -17.34
CA ILE A 257 -9.71 -12.93 -17.55
C ILE A 257 -9.51 -12.56 -19.02
N TYR A 258 -8.36 -12.91 -19.61
CA TYR A 258 -8.06 -12.63 -21.00
C TYR A 258 -9.05 -13.30 -21.97
N GLN A 259 -9.35 -14.58 -21.76
CA GLN A 259 -10.28 -15.33 -22.62
C GLN A 259 -11.71 -14.78 -22.58
N PHE A 260 -12.15 -14.28 -21.43
CA PHE A 260 -13.52 -13.79 -21.22
C PHE A 260 -13.60 -12.26 -21.16
N MET A 261 -12.57 -11.54 -21.62
CA MET A 261 -12.48 -10.09 -21.46
C MET A 261 -13.57 -9.31 -22.20
N GLU A 262 -14.30 -9.92 -23.14
CA GLU A 262 -15.42 -9.28 -23.85
C GLU A 262 -16.77 -9.41 -23.12
N PHE A 263 -16.90 -10.34 -22.16
CA PHE A 263 -18.15 -10.59 -21.42
C PHE A 263 -18.47 -9.46 -20.42
N ASN A 264 -19.57 -9.56 -19.67
CA ASN A 264 -19.88 -8.58 -18.62
C ASN A 264 -18.76 -8.50 -17.56
N LEU A 265 -18.26 -7.31 -17.27
CA LEU A 265 -17.14 -7.08 -16.34
C LEU A 265 -17.36 -7.73 -14.96
N ILE A 266 -18.58 -7.62 -14.40
CA ILE A 266 -18.88 -8.16 -13.06
C ILE A 266 -18.79 -9.69 -13.08
N LEU A 267 -19.33 -10.34 -14.12
CA LEU A 267 -19.26 -11.79 -14.27
C LEU A 267 -17.81 -12.28 -14.41
N VAL A 268 -16.99 -11.57 -15.18
CA VAL A 268 -15.55 -11.90 -15.34
C VAL A 268 -14.83 -11.79 -14.00
N ILE A 269 -15.08 -10.73 -13.21
CA ILE A 269 -14.47 -10.55 -11.89
C ILE A 269 -14.89 -11.67 -10.94
N ILE A 270 -16.19 -12.02 -10.87
CA ILE A 270 -16.69 -13.09 -10.00
C ILE A 270 -16.08 -14.44 -10.40
N LEU A 271 -16.04 -14.74 -11.69
CA LEU A 271 -15.46 -15.98 -12.21
C LEU A 271 -13.96 -16.06 -11.90
N ALA A 272 -13.22 -14.99 -12.16
CA ALA A 272 -11.78 -14.91 -11.91
C ALA A 272 -11.46 -15.06 -10.41
N ALA A 273 -12.18 -14.34 -9.54
CA ALA A 273 -11.99 -14.43 -8.09
C ALA A 273 -12.32 -15.84 -7.57
N SER A 274 -13.42 -16.44 -8.04
CA SER A 274 -13.83 -17.80 -7.66
C SER A 274 -12.79 -18.83 -8.10
N LEU A 275 -12.27 -18.71 -9.32
CA LEU A 275 -11.23 -19.57 -9.86
C LEU A 275 -9.92 -19.43 -9.09
N TYR A 276 -9.51 -18.20 -8.78
CA TYR A 276 -8.32 -17.94 -7.99
C TYR A 276 -8.41 -18.61 -6.61
N CYS A 277 -9.53 -18.44 -5.91
CA CYS A 277 -9.79 -19.10 -4.63
C CYS A 277 -9.78 -20.63 -4.76
N LEU A 278 -10.39 -21.19 -5.82
CA LEU A 278 -10.39 -22.62 -6.08
C LEU A 278 -8.96 -23.16 -6.30
N VAL A 279 -8.14 -22.48 -7.11
CA VAL A 279 -6.76 -22.91 -7.35
C VAL A 279 -5.92 -22.82 -6.08
N LEU A 280 -6.08 -21.78 -5.26
CA LEU A 280 -5.40 -21.68 -3.97
C LEU A 280 -5.80 -22.82 -3.02
N TYR A 281 -7.08 -23.20 -3.00
CA TYR A 281 -7.57 -24.32 -2.23
C TYR A 281 -6.96 -25.65 -2.71
N LEU A 282 -7.01 -25.92 -4.02
CA LEU A 282 -6.47 -27.14 -4.63
C LEU A 282 -4.95 -27.27 -4.46
N THR A 283 -4.22 -26.15 -4.55
CA THR A 283 -2.76 -26.13 -4.35
C THR A 283 -2.36 -26.15 -2.87
N ARG A 284 -3.31 -26.16 -1.93
CA ARG A 284 -3.10 -26.07 -0.48
C ARG A 284 -2.17 -24.90 -0.14
N ALA A 285 -2.47 -23.71 -0.67
CA ALA A 285 -1.69 -22.50 -0.40
C ALA A 285 -1.82 -22.04 1.06
N PHE A 286 -2.98 -22.32 1.67
CA PHE A 286 -3.24 -22.20 3.10
C PHE A 286 -2.83 -23.51 3.79
N SER A 287 -2.07 -23.41 4.89
CA SER A 287 -1.76 -24.58 5.72
C SER A 287 -2.98 -24.98 6.56
N ASP A 288 -2.97 -26.18 7.13
CA ASP A 288 -4.05 -26.63 8.00
C ASP A 288 -4.22 -25.71 9.23
N ASP A 289 -3.12 -25.18 9.76
CA ASP A 289 -3.15 -24.16 10.82
C ASP A 289 -3.84 -22.86 10.37
N ASP A 290 -3.64 -22.47 9.11
CA ASP A 290 -4.29 -21.27 8.55
C ASP A 290 -5.81 -21.48 8.48
N LEU A 291 -6.24 -22.66 8.04
CA LEU A 291 -7.66 -23.02 7.99
C LEU A 291 -8.30 -23.12 9.38
N GLN A 292 -7.58 -23.62 10.38
CA GLN A 292 -8.05 -23.64 11.76
C GLN A 292 -8.20 -22.22 12.31
N LEU A 293 -7.25 -21.32 12.02
CA LEU A 293 -7.32 -19.92 12.42
C LEU A 293 -8.54 -19.22 11.79
N PHE A 294 -8.81 -19.45 10.50
CA PHE A 294 -10.01 -18.93 9.85
C PHE A 294 -11.30 -19.48 10.46
N LYS A 295 -11.35 -20.77 10.80
CA LYS A 295 -12.51 -21.37 11.48
C LYS A 295 -12.74 -20.79 12.87
N GLN A 296 -11.68 -20.46 13.62
CA GLN A 296 -11.82 -19.81 14.93
C GLN A 296 -12.34 -18.38 14.84
N ILE A 297 -12.03 -17.67 13.75
CA ILE A 297 -12.51 -16.31 13.49
C ILE A 297 -13.98 -16.32 13.01
N LEU A 298 -14.35 -17.27 12.13
CA LEU A 298 -15.70 -17.39 11.57
C LEU A 298 -16.69 -18.16 12.46
N GLY A 299 -16.19 -18.98 13.39
CA GLY A 299 -16.98 -19.76 14.35
C GLY A 299 -17.26 -19.03 15.67
N ARG A 300 -17.04 -17.71 15.71
CA ARG A 300 -17.47 -16.78 16.76
C ARG A 300 -18.44 -15.78 16.16
#